data_AF-A0A1I7UB57-F1
#
_entry.id   AF-A0A1I7UB57-F1
#
_cell.length_a   1.000
_cell.length_b   1.000
_cell.length_c   1.000
_cell.angle_alpha   90.00
_cell.angle_beta   90.00
_cell.angle_gamma   90.00
#
_symmetry.space_group_name_H-M   'P 1'
#
loop_
_entity.id
_entity.type
_entity.pdbx_description
1 polymer ?
#
loop_
_entity_poly.entity_id
_entity_poly.type
_entity_poly.pdbx_seq_one_letter_code
_entity_poly.pdbx_strand_id
1 'polypeptide(L)'
;MRFLVVFVSLITVATALNCYICNSLNQPDCTTNFQQFNRVCPVKSFSGLKAVKPVGCRVTRQYVNEETSIVRECAYTGENVEKKSNKGSLGVSRVYSQCSEPVCNSTNSSFHFFTAAVLVALYKLFS
;
A
#
# COMPACT_ATOMS: atom_id res chain seq x y z
N MET A 1 -21.22 23.77 38.46
CA MET A 1 -20.87 22.35 38.27
C MET A 1 -19.69 22.30 37.31
N ARG A 2 -18.59 21.66 37.72
CA ARG A 2 -17.29 21.67 37.01
C ARG A 2 -17.37 20.76 35.78
N PHE A 3 -17.17 21.31 34.57
CA PHE A 3 -16.99 20.53 33.35
C PHE A 3 -15.60 19.88 33.37
N LEU A 4 -15.54 18.55 33.54
CA LEU A 4 -14.31 17.77 33.37
C LEU A 4 -14.04 17.62 31.88
N VAL A 5 -13.09 18.42 31.36
CA VAL A 5 -12.57 18.26 30.00
C VAL A 5 -11.54 17.13 30.04
N VAL A 6 -11.90 15.96 29.50
CA VAL A 6 -10.98 14.84 29.34
C VAL A 6 -10.14 15.07 28.08
N PHE A 7 -8.88 15.43 28.25
CA PHE A 7 -7.89 15.46 27.16
C PHE A 7 -7.46 14.03 26.85
N VAL A 8 -8.07 13.41 25.82
CA VAL A 8 -7.57 12.17 25.25
C VAL A 8 -6.35 12.50 24.39
N SER A 9 -5.16 12.12 24.85
CA SER A 9 -3.94 12.24 24.07
C SER A 9 -3.88 11.10 23.03
N LEU A 10 -3.90 11.46 21.75
CA LEU A 10 -3.67 10.52 20.65
C LEU A 10 -2.18 10.17 20.60
N ILE A 11 -1.79 9.10 21.28
CA ILE A 11 -0.46 8.49 21.11
C ILE A 11 -0.46 7.78 19.77
N THR A 12 0.12 8.41 18.74
CA THR A 12 0.35 7.75 17.45
C THR A 12 1.56 6.83 17.58
N VAL A 13 1.30 5.52 17.72
CA VAL A 13 2.36 4.50 17.65
C VAL A 13 2.87 4.45 16.21
N ALA A 14 4.11 4.86 15.98
CA ALA A 14 4.75 4.73 14.68
C ALA A 14 5.07 3.25 14.42
N THR A 15 4.15 2.54 13.77
CA THR A 15 4.38 1.16 13.34
C THR A 15 5.29 1.14 12.11
N ALA A 16 6.20 0.17 12.05
CA ALA A 16 7.03 -0.03 10.87
C ALA A 16 6.14 -0.51 9.71
N LEU A 17 6.24 0.14 8.55
CA LEU A 17 5.46 -0.22 7.38
C LEU A 17 5.93 -1.57 6.82
N ASN A 18 5.00 -2.52 6.70
CA ASN A 18 5.25 -3.83 6.10
C ASN A 18 4.60 -3.91 4.72
N CYS A 19 5.26 -4.52 3.76
CA CYS A 19 4.73 -4.78 2.42
C CYS A 19 5.14 -6.17 1.95
N TYR A 20 4.45 -6.70 0.95
CA TYR A 20 5.00 -7.82 0.20
C TYR A 20 6.11 -7.31 -0.73
N ILE A 21 7.28 -7.95 -0.72
CA ILE A 21 8.45 -7.53 -1.52
C ILE A 21 8.95 -8.70 -2.38
N CYS A 22 8.56 -8.72 -3.66
CA CYS A 22 8.91 -9.81 -4.58
C CYS A 22 8.87 -9.38 -6.05
N ASN A 23 9.51 -10.17 -6.92
CA ASN A 23 9.49 -10.00 -8.37
C ASN A 23 9.23 -11.35 -9.07
N SER A 24 8.15 -11.45 -9.83
CA SER A 24 7.71 -12.69 -10.48
C SER A 24 8.70 -13.23 -11.52
N LEU A 25 9.60 -12.40 -12.05
CA LEU A 25 10.62 -12.85 -13.01
C LEU A 25 11.64 -13.80 -12.35
N ASN A 26 12.00 -13.55 -11.09
CA ASN A 26 13.00 -14.33 -10.37
C ASN A 26 12.39 -15.21 -9.29
N GLN A 27 11.16 -14.90 -8.86
CA GLN A 27 10.42 -15.57 -7.79
C GLN A 27 9.00 -15.86 -8.30
N PRO A 28 8.76 -17.00 -8.98
CA PRO A 28 7.45 -17.32 -9.58
C PRO A 28 6.29 -17.27 -8.58
N ASP A 29 6.57 -17.64 -7.32
CA ASP A 29 5.65 -17.55 -6.20
C ASP A 29 5.12 -16.13 -5.92
N CYS A 30 5.78 -15.08 -6.43
CA CYS A 30 5.26 -13.73 -6.33
C CYS A 30 3.89 -13.60 -7.04
N THR A 31 3.52 -14.47 -7.97
CA THR A 31 2.20 -14.40 -8.61
C THR A 31 1.08 -14.89 -7.69
N THR A 32 1.28 -16.04 -7.04
CA THR A 32 0.24 -16.80 -6.33
C THR A 32 0.44 -16.86 -4.81
N ASN A 33 1.68 -17.03 -4.36
CA ASN A 33 2.08 -17.24 -2.96
C ASN A 33 2.89 -16.03 -2.43
N PHE A 34 2.51 -14.81 -2.79
CA PHE A 34 3.29 -13.62 -2.48
C PHE A 34 3.35 -13.30 -0.97
N GLN A 35 2.45 -13.89 -0.18
CA GLN A 35 2.30 -13.64 1.24
C GLN A 35 3.56 -14.01 2.03
N GLN A 36 4.32 -15.00 1.56
CA GLN A 36 5.59 -15.40 2.15
C GLN A 36 6.68 -14.31 2.07
N PHE A 37 6.48 -13.31 1.21
CA PHE A 37 7.40 -12.19 1.04
C PHE A 37 7.00 -10.95 1.87
N ASN A 38 6.24 -11.12 2.95
CA ASN A 38 5.94 -10.04 3.89
C ASN A 38 7.21 -9.59 4.61
N ARG A 39 7.63 -8.34 4.40
CA ARG A 39 8.86 -7.78 4.95
C ARG A 39 8.64 -6.34 5.41
N VAL A 40 9.38 -5.94 6.45
CA VAL A 40 9.48 -4.55 6.89
C VAL A 40 10.16 -3.73 5.80
N CYS A 41 9.59 -2.57 5.46
CA CYS A 41 10.15 -1.64 4.50
C CYS A 41 11.35 -0.90 5.11
N PRO A 42 12.57 -1.05 4.55
CA PRO A 42 13.75 -0.37 5.07
C PRO A 42 13.71 1.12 4.73
N VAL A 43 14.36 1.95 5.54
CA VAL A 43 14.72 3.32 5.13
C VAL A 43 15.82 3.22 4.07
N LYS A 44 15.69 3.95 2.96
CA LYS A 44 16.67 3.92 1.86
C LYS A 44 17.34 5.27 1.69
N SER A 45 18.62 5.27 1.30
CA SER A 45 19.25 6.45 0.75
C SER A 45 19.21 6.38 -0.77
N PHE A 46 18.90 7.49 -1.42
CA PHE A 46 18.98 7.64 -2.86
C PHE A 46 20.10 8.63 -3.17
N SER A 47 20.69 8.56 -4.36
CA SER A 47 21.79 9.47 -4.74
C SER A 47 21.33 10.92 -4.55
N GLY A 48 21.92 11.63 -3.58
CA GLY A 48 21.56 13.01 -3.21
C GLY A 48 20.53 13.19 -2.09
N LEU A 49 19.81 12.15 -1.67
CA LEU A 49 18.83 12.20 -0.57
C LEU A 49 19.19 11.20 0.53
N LYS A 50 19.61 11.72 1.69
CA LYS A 50 19.89 10.90 2.87
C LYS A 50 18.57 10.45 3.51
N ALA A 51 18.46 9.16 3.78
CA ALA A 51 17.42 8.53 4.61
C ALA A 51 15.95 8.89 4.27
N VAL A 52 15.41 8.29 3.20
CA VAL A 52 14.01 8.38 2.79
C VAL A 52 13.21 7.24 3.43
N LYS A 53 12.21 7.60 4.23
CA LYS A 53 11.25 6.66 4.81
C LYS A 53 10.25 6.19 3.74
N PRO A 54 9.79 4.94 3.81
CA PRO A 54 8.75 4.46 2.91
C PRO A 54 7.41 5.18 3.21
N VAL A 55 6.64 5.45 2.17
CA VAL A 55 5.33 6.15 2.22
C VAL A 55 4.15 5.23 1.93
N GLY A 56 4.41 3.98 1.53
CA GLY A 56 3.37 3.02 1.20
C GLY A 56 3.90 1.72 0.58
N CYS A 57 2.98 0.86 0.14
CA CYS A 57 3.27 -0.30 -0.68
C CYS A 57 2.89 -0.01 -2.14
N ARG A 58 3.58 -0.65 -3.09
CA ARG A 58 3.26 -0.59 -4.51
C ARG A 58 3.17 -1.99 -5.08
N VAL A 59 2.23 -2.17 -6.01
CA VAL A 59 2.18 -3.33 -6.91
C VAL A 59 2.21 -2.82 -8.34
N THR A 60 3.10 -3.35 -9.15
CA THR A 60 3.25 -3.02 -10.57
C THR A 60 3.10 -4.28 -11.39
N ARG A 61 2.20 -4.24 -12.37
CA ARG A 61 2.08 -5.24 -13.44
C ARG A 61 2.72 -4.65 -14.69
N GLN A 62 3.74 -5.32 -15.21
CA GLN A 62 4.41 -4.92 -16.44
C GLN A 62 4.01 -5.90 -17.53
N TYR A 63 3.72 -5.36 -18.71
CA TYR A 63 3.41 -6.10 -19.92
C TYR A 63 4.49 -5.73 -20.93
N VAL A 64 5.28 -6.71 -21.35
CA VAL A 64 6.35 -6.55 -22.33
C VAL A 64 6.09 -7.58 -23.42
N ASN A 65 5.60 -7.13 -24.57
CA ASN A 65 5.11 -7.99 -25.66
C ASN A 65 4.04 -8.97 -25.13
N GLU A 66 4.33 -10.27 -25.13
CA GLU A 66 3.43 -11.34 -24.64
C GLU A 66 3.72 -11.77 -23.20
N GLU A 67 4.76 -11.21 -22.57
CA GLU A 67 5.16 -11.56 -21.21
C GLU A 67 4.57 -10.59 -20.19
N THR A 68 4.11 -11.13 -19.05
CA THR A 68 3.60 -10.34 -17.93
C THR A 68 4.43 -10.61 -16.68
N SER A 69 4.84 -9.55 -15.97
CA SER A 69 5.50 -9.65 -14.67
C SER A 69 4.79 -8.83 -13.60
N ILE A 70 4.94 -9.27 -12.35
CA ILE A 70 4.40 -8.61 -11.17
C ILE A 70 5.56 -8.29 -10.23
N VAL A 71 5.66 -7.02 -9.85
CA VAL A 71 6.60 -6.53 -8.84
C VAL A 71 5.80 -5.95 -7.69
N ARG A 72 6.10 -6.42 -6.47
CA ARG A 72 5.59 -5.85 -5.22
C ARG A 72 6.75 -5.27 -4.45
N GLU A 73 6.61 -4.04 -3.98
CA GLU A 73 7.70 -3.31 -3.33
C GLU A 73 7.18 -2.24 -2.36
N CYS A 74 8.10 -1.69 -1.57
CA CYS A 74 7.86 -0.48 -0.79
C CYS A 74 7.95 0.76 -1.69
N ALA A 75 6.99 1.67 -1.56
CA ALA A 75 7.01 2.97 -2.19
C ALA A 75 7.72 3.99 -1.28
N TYR A 76 8.58 4.82 -1.87
CA TYR A 76 9.30 5.90 -1.16
C TYR A 76 8.87 7.29 -1.65
N THR A 77 8.06 7.35 -2.70
CA THR A 77 7.58 8.56 -3.35
C THR A 77 6.21 8.31 -3.97
N GLY A 78 5.53 9.39 -4.36
CA GLY A 78 4.23 9.35 -5.01
C GLY A 78 3.06 9.26 -4.03
N GLU A 79 1.85 9.30 -4.59
CA GLU A 79 0.59 9.33 -3.85
C GLU A 79 -0.14 8.00 -3.97
N ASN A 80 -1.21 7.85 -3.17
CA ASN A 80 -2.10 6.71 -3.27
C ASN A 80 -2.88 6.78 -4.58
N VAL A 81 -2.73 5.74 -5.40
CA VAL A 81 -3.33 5.65 -6.73
C VAL A 81 -3.77 4.21 -6.99
N GLU A 82 -4.82 4.06 -7.77
CA GLU A 82 -5.30 2.76 -8.19
C GLU A 82 -5.21 2.62 -9.72
N LYS A 83 -4.64 1.50 -10.17
CA LYS A 83 -4.60 1.08 -11.59
C LYS A 83 -4.10 2.17 -12.54
N LYS A 84 -3.14 2.99 -12.09
CA LYS A 84 -2.53 4.02 -12.93
C LYS A 84 -1.69 3.34 -14.01
N SER A 85 -1.98 3.66 -15.27
CA SER A 85 -1.31 3.09 -16.43
C SER A 85 -0.27 4.05 -16.99
N ASN A 86 0.94 3.56 -17.18
CA ASN A 86 2.02 4.22 -17.90
C ASN A 86 2.37 3.37 -19.13
N LYS A 87 2.09 3.90 -20.32
CA LYS A 87 2.50 3.28 -21.59
C LYS A 87 3.91 3.76 -21.93
N GLY A 88 4.82 2.82 -22.19
CA GLY A 88 6.18 3.11 -22.64
C GLY A 88 6.28 3.07 -24.17
N SER A 89 7.41 2.59 -24.66
CA SER A 89 7.64 2.26 -26.08
C SER A 89 6.68 1.18 -26.59
N LEU A 90 6.65 0.96 -27.91
CA LEU A 90 5.85 -0.11 -28.54
C LEU A 90 6.07 -1.45 -27.81
N GLY A 91 4.97 -2.07 -27.38
CA GLY A 91 4.97 -3.36 -26.68
C GLY A 91 5.21 -3.29 -25.17
N VAL A 92 5.51 -2.12 -24.58
CA VAL A 92 5.74 -1.99 -23.13
C VAL A 92 4.65 -1.16 -22.47
N SER A 93 3.93 -1.75 -21.52
CA SER A 93 3.00 -1.01 -20.66
C SER A 93 3.13 -1.44 -19.20
N ARG A 94 2.80 -0.53 -18.29
CA ARG A 94 2.86 -0.79 -16.85
C ARG A 94 1.60 -0.26 -16.19
N VAL A 95 0.97 -1.08 -15.37
CA VAL A 95 -0.16 -0.68 -14.54
C VAL A 95 0.26 -0.84 -13.09
N TYR A 96 0.08 0.20 -12.28
CA TYR A 96 0.47 0.15 -10.87
C TYR A 96 -0.59 0.74 -9.95
N SER A 97 -0.61 0.22 -8.72
CA SER A 97 -1.37 0.78 -7.60
C SER A 97 -0.42 1.04 -6.43
N GLN A 98 -0.70 2.10 -5.67
CA GLN A 98 0.03 2.47 -4.47
C GLN A 98 -0.95 2.83 -3.36
N CYS A 99 -0.63 2.44 -2.14
CA CYS A 99 -1.45 2.63 -0.94
C CYS A 99 -0.54 2.78 0.28
N SER A 100 -1.00 3.47 1.33
CA SER A 100 -0.18 3.78 2.52
C SER A 100 -0.32 2.75 3.66
N GLU A 101 -1.32 1.88 3.60
CA GLU A 101 -1.59 0.90 4.66
C GLU A 101 -0.59 -0.28 4.62
N PRO A 102 -0.26 -0.90 5.75
CA PRO A 102 0.56 -2.10 5.77
C PRO A 102 -0.05 -3.21 4.91
N VAL A 103 0.78 -3.88 4.12
CA VAL A 103 0.44 -5.11 3.40
C VAL A 103 -0.67 -4.92 2.34
N CYS A 104 -0.93 -3.67 1.95
CA CYS A 104 -2.00 -3.28 1.04
C CYS A 104 -1.74 -3.63 -0.44
N ASN A 105 -0.54 -4.14 -0.78
CA ASN A 105 -0.16 -4.57 -2.12
C ASN A 105 -0.50 -6.06 -2.41
N SER A 106 -1.59 -6.57 -1.82
CA SER A 106 -2.00 -7.97 -1.81
C SER A 106 -2.76 -8.48 -3.04
N THR A 107 -2.99 -7.67 -4.08
CA THR A 107 -3.94 -7.89 -5.21
C THR A 107 -5.37 -7.44 -4.90
N ASN A 108 -5.88 -6.57 -5.79
CA ASN A 108 -7.21 -5.93 -5.79
C ASN A 108 -7.54 -5.15 -4.51
N SER A 109 -7.34 -3.83 -4.58
CA SER A 109 -7.96 -2.86 -3.69
C SER A 109 -9.47 -2.88 -3.87
N SER A 110 -10.12 -3.92 -3.34
CA SER A 110 -11.56 -3.95 -3.17
C SER A 110 -11.83 -3.76 -1.69
N PHE A 111 -12.36 -2.58 -1.37
CA PHE A 111 -13.09 -2.21 -0.15
C PHE A 111 -12.30 -1.72 1.08
N HIS A 112 -12.36 -0.40 1.29
CA HIS A 112 -12.62 0.21 2.60
C HIS A 112 -13.57 1.41 2.45
N PHE A 113 -14.85 1.15 2.14
CA PHE A 113 -15.94 2.13 2.26
C PHE A 113 -17.15 1.48 2.94
N PHE A 114 -17.01 1.00 4.18
CA PHE A 114 -18.16 0.52 4.97
C PHE A 114 -18.12 0.90 6.45
N THR A 115 -17.27 1.84 6.87
CA THR A 115 -17.16 2.21 8.29
C THR A 115 -18.09 3.35 8.71
N ALA A 116 -18.60 4.17 7.78
CA ALA A 116 -19.48 5.30 8.15
C ALA A 116 -20.94 4.89 8.40
N ALA A 117 -21.49 3.91 7.66
CA ALA A 117 -22.90 3.53 7.78
C ALA A 117 -23.22 2.80 9.10
N VAL A 118 -22.28 2.02 9.62
CA VAL A 118 -22.46 1.27 10.88
C VAL A 118 -22.55 2.21 12.08
N LEU A 119 -21.77 3.31 12.10
CA LEU A 119 -21.80 4.28 13.21
C LEU A 119 -23.12 5.06 13.27
N VAL A 120 -23.72 5.40 12.12
CA VAL A 120 -25.04 6.07 12.07
C VAL A 120 -26.16 5.12 12.50
N ALA A 121 -26.09 3.84 12.10
CA ALA A 121 -27.06 2.83 12.53
C ALA A 121 -27.00 2.57 14.03
N LEU A 122 -25.79 2.51 14.61
CA LEU A 122 -25.62 2.36 16.06
C LEU A 122 -26.11 3.60 16.83
N TYR A 123 -25.82 4.82 16.36
CA TYR A 123 -26.36 6.04 16.98
C TYR A 123 -27.89 6.07 17.00
N LYS A 124 -28.55 5.56 15.95
CA LYS A 124 -30.03 5.48 15.86
C LYS A 124 -30.64 4.37 16.72
N LEU A 125 -29.89 3.32 17.07
CA LEU A 125 -30.34 2.24 17.95
C LEU A 125 -30.25 2.60 19.44
N PHE A 126 -29.34 3.51 19.79
CA PHE A 126 -29.11 3.96 21.17
C PHE A 126 -29.62 5.39 21.45
N SER A 127 -30.40 5.97 20.53
CA SER A 127 -31.09 7.26 20.68
C SER A 127 -32.60 7.09 20.72
#